data_AF-A0A9C9GCI1-F1
#
_entry.id   AF-A0A9C9GCI1-F1
#
_cell.length_a   1.000
_cell.length_b   1.000
_cell.length_c   1.000
_cell.angle_alpha   90.00
_cell.angle_beta   90.00
_cell.angle_gamma   90.00
#
_symmetry.space_group_name_H-M   'P 1'
#
loop_
_entity.id
_entity.type
_entity.pdbx_description
1 polymer ?
#
loop_
_entity_poly.entity_id
_entity_poly.type
_entity_poly.pdbx_seq_one_letter_code
_entity_poly.pdbx_strand_id
1 'polypeptide(L)'
;MEIRVNPTRMELNRLKKRLKMAERGHKLLKDKRDELIRQFLILVRKNKDLRESIEEELSGAFAKFLLARAVMPEGNLEEALMYPTKRLTLEIDKQNIMSVYAPRFSWHEDTGQEEGGS
;
A
#
# COMPACT_ATOMS: atom_id res chain seq x y z
N MET A 1 4.00 -39.50 -4.73
CA MET A 1 2.67 -39.90 -4.22
C MET A 1 2.00 -40.72 -5.30
N GLU A 2 1.75 -42.01 -5.04
CA GLU A 2 1.10 -42.88 -6.02
C GLU A 2 -0.40 -42.58 -6.11
N ILE A 3 -0.90 -42.48 -7.34
CA ILE A 3 -2.32 -42.24 -7.60
C ILE A 3 -2.99 -43.60 -7.78
N ARG A 4 -3.82 -44.01 -6.81
CA ARG A 4 -4.63 -45.24 -6.91
C ARG A 4 -5.82 -45.00 -7.84
N VAL A 5 -5.77 -45.53 -9.04
CA VAL A 5 -6.84 -45.50 -10.04
C VAL A 5 -6.98 -46.86 -10.72
N ASN A 6 -8.17 -47.17 -11.22
CA ASN A 6 -8.42 -48.39 -11.97
C ASN A 6 -7.61 -48.38 -13.29
N PRO A 7 -6.98 -49.50 -13.69
CA PRO A 7 -6.09 -49.57 -14.85
C PRO A 7 -6.89 -49.62 -16.16
N THR A 8 -7.60 -48.53 -16.46
CA THR A 8 -8.41 -48.38 -17.68
C THR A 8 -7.80 -47.32 -18.61
N ARG A 9 -7.99 -47.48 -19.92
CA ARG A 9 -7.53 -46.48 -20.92
C ARG A 9 -8.13 -45.09 -20.69
N MET A 10 -9.36 -45.03 -20.17
CA MET A 10 -10.04 -43.77 -19.85
C MET A 10 -9.33 -43.03 -18.72
N GLU A 11 -8.98 -43.73 -17.64
CA GLU A 11 -8.22 -43.15 -16.51
C GLU A 11 -6.81 -42.72 -16.94
N LEU A 12 -6.13 -43.49 -17.79
CA LEU A 12 -4.83 -43.08 -18.35
C LEU A 12 -4.94 -41.76 -19.14
N ASN A 13 -5.95 -41.61 -19.99
CA ASN A 13 -6.18 -40.37 -20.75
C ASN A 13 -6.54 -39.19 -19.84
N ARG A 14 -7.33 -39.43 -18.77
CA ARG A 14 -7.66 -38.42 -17.77
C ARG A 14 -6.43 -37.94 -17.01
N LEU A 15 -5.56 -38.87 -16.59
CA LEU A 15 -4.31 -38.55 -15.90
C LEU A 15 -3.34 -37.77 -16.78
N LYS A 16 -3.18 -38.16 -18.07
CA LYS A 16 -2.36 -37.40 -19.03
C LYS A 16 -2.86 -35.97 -19.22
N LYS A 17 -4.19 -35.78 -19.32
CA LYS A 17 -4.80 -34.44 -19.38
C LYS A 17 -4.55 -33.64 -18.10
N ARG A 18 -4.72 -34.26 -16.93
CA ARG A 18 -4.45 -33.64 -15.62
C ARG A 18 -2.98 -33.22 -15.49
N LEU A 19 -2.04 -34.07 -15.89
CA LEU A 19 -0.61 -33.76 -15.88
C LEU A 19 -0.32 -32.54 -16.75
N LYS A 20 -0.78 -32.53 -18.00
CA LYS A 20 -0.58 -31.41 -18.92
C LYS A 20 -1.19 -30.10 -18.41
N MET A 21 -2.36 -30.16 -17.76
CA MET A 21 -2.96 -28.99 -17.11
C MET A 21 -2.16 -28.54 -15.89
N ALA A 22 -1.67 -29.46 -15.08
CA ALA A 22 -0.86 -29.16 -13.90
C ALA A 22 0.49 -28.51 -14.29
N GLU A 23 1.16 -29.02 -15.32
CA GLU A 23 2.40 -28.43 -15.85
C GLU A 23 2.20 -26.99 -16.32
N ARG A 24 1.12 -26.74 -17.08
CA ARG A 24 0.75 -25.39 -17.53
C ARG A 24 0.39 -24.48 -16.36
N GLY A 25 -0.42 -24.96 -15.43
CA GLY A 25 -0.81 -24.21 -14.23
C GLY A 25 0.39 -23.84 -13.37
N HIS A 26 1.34 -24.77 -13.19
CA HIS A 26 2.57 -24.50 -12.47
C HIS A 26 3.39 -23.40 -13.14
N LYS A 27 3.58 -23.46 -14.46
CA LYS A 27 4.28 -22.41 -15.21
C LYS A 27 3.60 -21.04 -15.04
N LEU A 28 2.28 -20.98 -15.19
CA LEU A 28 1.52 -19.73 -15.04
C LEU A 28 1.65 -19.13 -13.64
N LEU A 29 1.60 -19.96 -12.59
CA LEU A 29 1.78 -19.50 -11.21
C LEU A 29 3.20 -19.01 -10.95
N LYS A 30 4.20 -19.67 -11.54
CA LYS A 30 5.59 -19.25 -11.46
C LYS A 30 5.78 -17.87 -12.13
N ASP A 31 5.29 -17.72 -13.35
CA ASP A 31 5.40 -16.45 -14.11
C ASP A 31 4.70 -15.31 -13.35
N LYS A 32 3.50 -15.55 -12.80
CA LYS A 32 2.77 -14.60 -11.97
C LYS A 32 3.55 -14.19 -10.72
N ARG A 33 4.15 -15.16 -10.02
CA ARG A 33 4.95 -14.90 -8.83
C ARG A 33 6.19 -14.06 -9.16
N ASP A 34 6.88 -14.39 -10.24
CA ASP A 34 8.12 -13.71 -10.62
C ASP A 34 7.83 -12.25 -11.04
N GLU A 35 6.68 -11.99 -11.68
CA GLU A 35 6.18 -10.62 -11.93
C GLU A 35 5.83 -9.86 -10.65
N LEU A 36 5.09 -10.50 -9.73
CA LEU A 36 4.73 -9.91 -8.44
C LEU A 36 5.97 -9.51 -7.63
N ILE A 37 7.00 -10.38 -7.59
CA ILE A 37 8.25 -10.07 -6.91
C ILE A 37 8.95 -8.88 -7.57
N ARG A 38 8.97 -8.80 -8.91
CA ARG A 38 9.58 -7.67 -9.61
C ARG A 38 8.90 -6.35 -9.25
N GLN A 39 7.57 -6.30 -9.30
CA GLN A 39 6.81 -5.11 -8.93
C GLN A 39 6.98 -4.74 -7.46
N PHE A 40 6.98 -5.74 -6.58
CA PHE A 40 7.22 -5.55 -5.16
C PHE A 40 8.60 -4.92 -4.89
N LEU A 41 9.67 -5.41 -5.52
CA LEU A 41 11.01 -4.85 -5.35
C LEU A 41 11.12 -3.40 -5.86
N ILE A 42 10.43 -3.06 -6.95
CA ILE A 42 10.36 -1.67 -7.42
C ILE A 42 9.66 -0.78 -6.38
N LEU A 43 8.56 -1.25 -5.80
CA LEU A 43 7.83 -0.51 -4.76
C LEU A 43 8.64 -0.36 -3.48
N VAL A 44 9.38 -1.38 -3.06
CA VAL A 44 10.25 -1.32 -1.86
C VAL A 44 11.34 -0.25 -2.03
N ARG A 45 11.97 -0.16 -3.21
CA ARG A 45 12.97 0.87 -3.49
C ARG A 45 12.35 2.26 -3.43
N LYS A 46 11.24 2.48 -4.14
CA LYS A 46 10.51 3.76 -4.08
C LYS A 46 10.07 4.12 -2.67
N ASN A 47 9.65 3.14 -1.88
CA ASN A 47 9.24 3.38 -0.49
C ASN A 47 10.43 3.81 0.38
N LYS A 48 11.60 3.20 0.18
CA LYS A 48 12.83 3.59 0.86
C LYS A 48 13.21 5.03 0.50
N ASP A 49 13.26 5.35 -0.80
CA ASP A 49 13.62 6.70 -1.26
C ASP A 49 12.67 7.77 -0.72
N LEU A 50 11.36 7.52 -0.75
CA LEU A 50 10.35 8.41 -0.18
C LEU A 50 10.48 8.54 1.34
N ARG A 51 10.80 7.43 2.03
CA ARG A 51 10.96 7.45 3.48
C ARG A 51 12.15 8.30 3.89
N GLU A 52 13.29 8.14 3.22
CA GLU A 52 14.49 8.94 3.50
C GLU A 52 14.22 10.43 3.27
N SER A 53 13.56 10.80 2.16
CA SER A 53 13.16 12.19 1.88
C SER A 53 12.23 12.78 2.95
N ILE A 54 11.19 12.03 3.34
CA ILE A 54 10.23 12.50 4.35
C ILE A 54 10.91 12.62 5.72
N GLU A 55 11.75 11.67 6.10
CA GLU A 55 12.46 11.71 7.39
C GLU A 55 13.41 12.92 7.48
N GLU A 56 14.09 13.28 6.39
CA GLU A 56 14.92 14.48 6.34
C GLU A 56 14.10 15.76 6.50
N GLU A 57 13.01 15.90 5.75
CA GLU A 57 12.10 17.05 5.85
C GLU A 57 11.48 17.18 7.24
N LEU A 58 11.03 16.06 7.80
CA LEU A 58 10.40 16.00 9.13
C LEU A 58 11.40 16.35 10.23
N SER A 59 12.64 15.86 10.13
CA SER A 59 13.72 16.20 11.06
C SER A 59 14.00 17.72 11.05
N GLY A 60 14.09 18.32 9.86
CA GLY A 60 14.24 19.77 9.70
C GLY A 60 13.05 20.56 10.26
N ALA A 61 11.82 20.09 10.05
CA ALA A 61 10.62 20.71 10.59
C ALA A 61 10.59 20.64 12.13
N PHE A 62 10.94 19.49 12.71
CA PHE A 62 11.01 19.34 14.17
C PHE A 62 12.10 20.18 14.81
N ALA A 63 13.27 20.33 14.17
CA ALA A 63 14.31 21.23 14.66
C ALA A 63 13.81 22.69 14.71
N LYS A 64 13.11 23.14 13.68
CA LYS A 64 12.47 24.47 13.66
C LYS A 64 11.39 24.60 14.73
N PHE A 65 10.58 23.56 14.92
CA PHE A 65 9.54 23.54 15.96
C PHE A 65 10.13 23.63 17.38
N LEU A 66 11.24 22.91 17.64
CA LEU A 66 11.95 22.99 18.93
C LEU A 66 12.52 24.38 19.20
N LEU A 67 13.11 25.02 18.18
CA LEU A 67 13.56 26.42 18.29
C LEU A 67 12.40 27.37 18.56
N ALA A 68 11.27 27.21 17.84
CA ALA A 68 10.09 28.02 18.06
C ALA A 68 9.56 27.86 19.50
N ARG A 69 9.51 26.63 20.02
CA ARG A 69 9.13 26.35 21.41
C ARG A 69 10.10 26.97 22.43
N ALA A 70 11.40 27.01 22.13
CA ALA A 70 12.39 27.61 23.03
C ALA A 70 12.32 29.14 23.07
N VAL A 71 11.85 29.78 21.99
CA VAL A 71 11.75 31.24 21.87
C VAL A 71 10.36 31.77 22.23
N MET A 72 9.29 30.99 21.99
CA MET A 72 7.91 31.40 22.26
C MET A 72 7.49 31.09 23.70
N PRO A 73 6.76 32.00 24.37
CA PRO A 73 6.08 31.70 25.63
C PRO A 73 5.06 30.56 25.46
N GLU A 74 4.95 29.66 26.45
CA GLU A 74 4.15 28.43 26.32
C GLU A 74 2.67 28.69 25.98
N GLY A 75 2.06 29.74 26.54
CA GLY A 75 0.66 30.09 26.27
C GLY A 75 0.36 30.49 24.82
N ASN A 76 1.32 31.10 24.12
CA ASN A 76 1.13 31.51 22.72
C ASN A 76 1.23 30.32 21.75
N LEU A 77 2.05 29.32 22.10
CA LEU A 77 2.17 28.09 21.32
C LEU A 77 0.90 27.24 21.44
N GLU A 78 0.34 27.13 22.64
CA GLU A 78 -0.92 26.41 22.88
C GLU A 78 -2.08 27.05 22.11
N GLU A 79 -2.20 28.38 22.15
CA GLU A 79 -3.24 29.11 21.40
C GLU A 79 -3.13 28.88 19.88
N ALA A 80 -1.90 28.89 19.33
CA ALA A 80 -1.65 28.63 17.92
C ALA A 80 -2.01 27.18 17.48
N LEU A 81 -1.98 26.22 18.40
CA LEU A 81 -2.29 24.81 18.12
C LEU A 81 -3.77 24.44 18.35
N MET A 82 -4.52 25.24 19.11
CA MET A 82 -5.92 24.95 19.41
C MET A 82 -6.86 25.04 18.21
N TYR A 83 -6.48 25.76 17.15
CA TYR A 83 -7.32 25.93 15.95
C TYR A 83 -6.73 25.19 14.73
N PRO A 84 -7.17 23.96 14.43
CA PRO A 84 -6.74 23.27 13.21
C PRO A 84 -7.30 24.00 11.99
N THR A 85 -6.42 24.59 11.19
CA THR A 85 -6.80 25.40 10.02
C THR A 85 -7.33 24.57 8.85
N LYS A 86 -7.07 23.25 8.84
CA LYS A 86 -7.42 22.33 7.75
C LYS A 86 -7.91 21.01 8.34
N ARG A 87 -9.06 20.52 7.88
CA ARG A 87 -9.57 19.18 8.20
C ARG A 87 -9.30 18.25 7.02
N LEU A 88 -8.70 17.10 7.30
CA LEU A 88 -8.39 16.08 6.31
C LEU A 88 -9.17 14.81 6.66
N THR A 89 -9.93 14.30 5.70
CA THR A 89 -10.65 13.04 5.82
C THR A 89 -9.94 11.97 4.99
N LEU A 90 -9.55 10.88 5.63
CA LEU A 90 -8.87 9.74 5.00
C LEU A 90 -9.90 8.69 4.58
N GLU A 91 -9.85 8.30 3.31
CA GLU A 91 -10.62 7.20 2.74
C GLU A 91 -9.71 6.03 2.40
N ILE A 92 -10.18 4.82 2.70
CA ILE A 92 -9.43 3.58 2.46
C ILE A 92 -10.25 2.70 1.54
N ASP A 93 -9.72 2.46 0.35
CA ASP A 93 -10.28 1.53 -0.64
C ASP A 93 -9.38 0.29 -0.80
N LYS A 94 -9.86 -0.73 -1.51
CA LYS A 94 -9.11 -1.94 -1.85
C LYS A 94 -8.83 -1.99 -3.34
N GLN A 95 -7.55 -2.05 -3.69
CA GLN A 95 -7.12 -2.30 -5.06
C GLN A 95 -6.69 -3.75 -5.26
N ASN A 96 -6.92 -4.29 -6.46
CA ASN A 96 -6.47 -5.62 -6.84
C ASN A 96 -5.23 -5.52 -7.73
N ILE A 97 -4.11 -6.07 -7.27
CA ILE A 97 -2.86 -6.21 -8.03
C ILE A 97 -2.61 -7.69 -8.25
N MET A 98 -2.93 -8.19 -9.45
CA MET A 98 -2.74 -9.60 -9.83
C MET A 98 -3.33 -10.60 -8.80
N SER A 99 -4.59 -10.42 -8.42
CA SER A 99 -5.30 -11.20 -7.39
C SER A 99 -4.78 -11.05 -5.95
N VAL A 100 -3.96 -10.03 -5.69
CA VAL A 100 -3.58 -9.60 -4.33
C VAL A 100 -4.34 -8.32 -4.02
N TYR A 101 -5.12 -8.33 -2.94
CA TYR A 101 -5.82 -7.14 -2.48
C TYR A 101 -4.91 -6.31 -1.59
N ALA A 102 -4.73 -5.04 -1.94
CA ALA A 102 -3.93 -4.08 -1.18
C ALA A 102 -4.78 -2.84 -0.85
N PRO A 103 -4.52 -2.15 0.27
CA PRO A 103 -5.19 -0.90 0.57
C PRO A 103 -4.72 0.22 -0.38
N ARG A 104 -5.64 1.10 -0.74
CA ARG A 104 -5.39 2.36 -1.45
C ARG A 104 -5.93 3.48 -0.58
N PHE A 105 -5.07 4.45 -0.27
CA PHE A 105 -5.44 5.60 0.54
C PHE A 105 -5.75 6.78 -0.40
N SER A 106 -6.88 7.43 -0.17
CA SER A 106 -7.24 8.73 -0.75
C SER A 106 -7.56 9.69 0.39
N TRP A 107 -7.34 10.99 0.20
CA TRP A 107 -7.70 11.99 1.21
C TRP A 107 -8.40 13.15 0.53
N HIS A 108 -9.37 13.71 1.25
CA HIS A 108 -10.09 14.92 0.88
C HIS A 108 -9.79 15.99 1.91
N GLU A 109 -9.46 17.19 1.43
CA GLU A 109 -9.28 18.36 2.27
C GLU A 109 -10.61 19.11 2.32
N ASP A 110 -11.22 19.18 3.49
CA ASP A 110 -12.38 20.05 3.71
C ASP A 110 -11.83 21.48 3.77
N THR A 111 -11.72 22.11 2.60
CA THR A 111 -11.66 23.57 2.54
C THR A 111 -13.00 24.04 3.06
N GLY A 112 -13.05 24.45 4.34
CA GLY A 112 -14.23 25.07 4.92
C GLY A 112 -14.65 26.20 3.98
N GLN A 113 -15.76 26.00 3.27
CA GLN A 113 -16.42 27.09 2.57
C GLN A 113 -16.69 28.13 3.65
N GLU A 114 -16.17 29.34 3.45
CA GLU A 114 -16.71 30.53 4.09
C GLU A 114 -18.17 30.67 3.62
N GLU A 115 -19.09 29.93 4.22
CA GLU A 115 -20.48 30.33 4.31
C GLU A 115 -20.55 31.48 5.32
N GLY A 116 -20.16 32.65 4.84
CA GLY A 116 -20.50 33.95 5.43
C GLY A 116 -21.46 34.67 4.51
N GLY A 117 -22.74 34.30 4.55
CA GLY A 117 -23.81 35.14 4.03
C GLY A 117 -24.05 36.32 4.96
N SER A 118 -23.88 37.53 4.45
CA SER A 118 -24.80 38.69 4.51
C SER A 118 -24.15 39.89 3.83
#